data_AF-G7ZJ27-F1
#
_entry.id   AF-G7ZJ27-F1
#
_cell.length_a   1.000
_cell.length_b   1.000
_cell.length_c   1.000
_cell.angle_alpha   90.00
_cell.angle_beta   90.00
_cell.angle_gamma   90.00
#
_symmetry.space_group_name_H-M   'P 1'
#
loop_
_entity.id
_entity.type
_entity.pdbx_description
1 polymer ?
#
loop_
_entity_poly.entity_id
_entity_poly.type
_entity_poly.pdbx_seq_one_letter_code
_entity_poly.pdbx_strand_id
1 'polypeptide(L)'
;MQNEEDGIKKFEIEAQYSPLQNPWERIETFGLIDNEYNKARTKEFYRKFGIVKIKNVYSPEEVKFFLNLFQEITGIQPSDFIDISKGHRSNYVRPGAIGYDSRLWKLANTKKVVEALGSILEEDFGLINSSLAVSYTAWGLHRDGDIFHLDDSPHNLLDDPQHTIPQVLTCFNPPGRPGSRLYFAPFTHSKAIYDVQAASIGLDIPFAYYDSHKAALVTAIRTGDWTLLQEIERYCVPVDCDPGDLLLFDGRLLHKGDRLTGPKYITILTYAKEDPVLLRRIRASVMNNVPDGNADFPPDFLEYLQQHNLMLPGVAALARLKQAQPTSLSDLDRKRPIFIYGGGQAGRAVRDALAHLGFPPIRGFIDSFASGMVDDVKKYAFEDYRHFHSEENVILIASQYAGEIIDRLEEAGLFGLNVTGLVALPGEVSA
;
A
#
# COMPACT_ATOMS: atom_id res chain seq x y z
N MET A 1 -51.98 0.40 -27.08
CA MET A 1 -51.77 0.68 -25.64
C MET A 1 -51.08 -0.46 -24.90
N GLN A 2 -51.69 -1.63 -24.62
CA GLN A 2 -50.98 -2.71 -23.89
C GLN A 2 -49.73 -3.25 -24.64
N ASN A 3 -49.83 -3.43 -25.97
CA ASN A 3 -48.69 -3.86 -26.80
C ASN A 3 -47.60 -2.79 -27.01
N GLU A 4 -47.91 -1.51 -26.76
CA GLU A 4 -46.91 -0.42 -26.82
C GLU A 4 -46.18 -0.28 -25.49
N GLU A 5 -46.87 -0.47 -24.36
CA GLU A 5 -46.25 -0.51 -23.03
C GLU A 5 -45.31 -1.72 -22.87
N ASP A 6 -45.65 -2.89 -23.43
CA ASP A 6 -44.79 -4.08 -23.39
C ASP A 6 -43.53 -3.92 -24.27
N GLY A 7 -43.64 -3.18 -25.38
CA GLY A 7 -42.49 -2.85 -26.24
C GLY A 7 -41.52 -1.88 -25.57
N ILE A 8 -42.03 -0.83 -24.91
CA ILE A 8 -41.21 0.14 -24.16
C ILE A 8 -40.52 -0.54 -22.98
N LYS A 9 -41.23 -1.37 -22.20
CA LYS A 9 -40.63 -2.13 -21.09
C LYS A 9 -39.54 -3.11 -21.53
N LYS A 10 -39.71 -3.76 -22.68
CA LYS A 10 -38.70 -4.69 -23.23
C LYS A 10 -37.41 -3.97 -23.63
N PHE A 11 -37.52 -2.82 -24.30
CA PHE A 11 -36.38 -1.98 -24.65
C PHE A 11 -35.70 -1.38 -23.41
N GLU A 12 -36.47 -1.00 -22.38
CA GLU A 12 -35.92 -0.49 -21.12
C GLU A 12 -35.12 -1.56 -20.36
N ILE A 13 -35.56 -2.81 -20.37
CA ILE A 13 -34.82 -3.92 -19.74
C ILE A 13 -33.58 -4.29 -20.56
N GLU A 14 -33.70 -4.47 -21.88
CA GLU A 14 -32.56 -4.80 -22.75
C GLU A 14 -31.47 -3.71 -22.75
N ALA A 15 -31.84 -2.44 -22.51
CA ALA A 15 -30.87 -1.35 -22.38
C ALA A 15 -30.19 -1.26 -21.00
N GLN A 16 -30.75 -1.91 -19.96
CA GLN A 16 -30.24 -1.85 -18.58
C GLN A 16 -29.29 -3.00 -18.23
N TYR A 17 -29.26 -4.07 -19.03
CA TYR A 17 -28.43 -5.24 -18.77
C TYR A 17 -27.54 -5.53 -19.97
N SER A 18 -26.28 -5.93 -19.71
CA SER A 18 -25.50 -6.58 -20.77
C SER A 18 -26.23 -7.87 -21.16
N PRO A 19 -26.47 -8.13 -22.46
CA PRO A 19 -27.10 -9.36 -22.91
C PRO A 19 -26.21 -10.59 -22.68
N LEU A 20 -24.97 -10.38 -22.22
CA LEU A 20 -23.98 -11.42 -22.03
C LEU A 20 -23.80 -11.73 -20.54
N GLN A 21 -23.98 -13.00 -20.18
CA GLN A 21 -23.70 -13.51 -18.84
C GLN A 21 -22.24 -13.27 -18.45
N ASN A 22 -21.95 -13.02 -17.17
CA ASN A 22 -20.56 -13.03 -16.69
C ASN A 22 -20.00 -14.46 -16.84
N PRO A 23 -18.93 -14.67 -17.63
CA PRO A 23 -18.44 -16.02 -17.93
C PRO A 23 -17.92 -16.76 -16.69
N TRP A 24 -17.54 -16.02 -15.64
CA TRP A 24 -17.04 -16.58 -14.39
C TRP A 24 -18.13 -17.21 -13.50
N GLU A 25 -19.42 -16.95 -13.77
CA GLU A 25 -20.54 -17.53 -12.98
C GLU A 25 -20.58 -19.07 -13.00
N ARG A 26 -19.83 -19.70 -13.91
CA ARG A 26 -19.76 -21.15 -14.08
C ARG A 26 -18.82 -21.85 -13.09
N ILE A 27 -17.98 -21.09 -12.39
CA ILE A 27 -16.97 -21.64 -11.49
C ILE A 27 -16.91 -20.85 -10.18
N GLU A 28 -16.34 -21.47 -9.15
CA GLU A 28 -16.01 -20.79 -7.91
C GLU A 28 -14.86 -19.80 -8.16
N THR A 29 -14.98 -18.57 -7.65
CA THR A 29 -14.01 -17.48 -7.91
C THR A 29 -13.40 -16.90 -6.64
N PHE A 30 -13.92 -17.25 -5.47
CA PHE A 30 -13.35 -16.89 -4.17
C PHE A 30 -13.65 -17.99 -3.15
N GLY A 31 -12.81 -18.08 -2.12
CA GLY A 31 -13.05 -19.02 -1.02
C GLY A 31 -14.00 -18.45 0.03
N LEU A 32 -14.89 -19.29 0.57
CA LEU A 32 -15.73 -18.95 1.72
C LEU A 32 -15.48 -19.88 2.91
N ILE A 33 -15.19 -19.29 4.06
CA ILE A 33 -15.05 -19.96 5.37
C ILE A 33 -16.17 -19.42 6.28
N ASP A 34 -17.25 -20.18 6.42
CA ASP A 34 -18.47 -19.80 7.14
C ASP A 34 -18.61 -20.45 8.54
N ASN A 35 -17.89 -21.55 8.78
CA ASN A 35 -17.90 -22.38 9.98
C ASN A 35 -16.64 -22.15 10.85
N GLU A 36 -16.34 -23.10 11.77
CA GLU A 36 -15.07 -23.13 12.50
C GLU A 36 -13.87 -22.94 11.55
N TYR A 37 -12.98 -22.03 11.93
CA TYR A 37 -11.83 -21.64 11.14
C TYR A 37 -10.97 -22.86 10.77
N ASN A 38 -10.64 -22.99 9.48
CA ASN A 38 -9.83 -24.08 8.95
C ASN A 38 -8.57 -23.56 8.23
N LYS A 39 -7.40 -23.79 8.82
CA LYS A 39 -6.09 -23.36 8.30
C LYS A 39 -5.81 -23.88 6.90
N ALA A 40 -6.00 -25.19 6.68
CA ALA A 40 -5.68 -25.84 5.41
C ALA A 40 -6.57 -25.31 4.27
N ARG A 41 -7.87 -25.16 4.53
CA ARG A 41 -8.84 -24.65 3.55
C ARG A 41 -8.62 -23.17 3.24
N THR A 42 -8.29 -22.36 4.25
CA THR A 42 -7.96 -20.94 4.06
C THR A 42 -6.75 -20.80 3.13
N LYS A 43 -5.69 -21.56 3.40
CA LYS A 43 -4.48 -21.60 2.56
C LYS A 43 -4.78 -22.05 1.13
N GLU A 44 -5.52 -23.15 0.97
CA GLU A 44 -5.90 -23.69 -0.35
C GLU A 44 -6.68 -22.66 -1.16
N PHE A 45 -7.71 -22.07 -0.57
CA PHE A 45 -8.54 -21.06 -1.23
C PHE A 45 -7.76 -19.80 -1.58
N TYR A 46 -6.89 -19.33 -0.68
CA TYR A 46 -6.10 -18.14 -0.97
C TYR A 46 -5.15 -18.38 -2.14
N ARG A 47 -4.47 -19.52 -2.19
CA ARG A 47 -3.59 -19.88 -3.32
C ARG A 47 -4.35 -20.00 -4.63
N LYS A 48 -5.51 -20.66 -4.59
CA LYS A 48 -6.33 -20.94 -5.78
C LYS A 48 -6.98 -19.67 -6.34
N PHE A 49 -7.59 -18.86 -5.48
CA PHE A 49 -8.46 -17.75 -5.88
C PHE A 49 -7.81 -16.37 -5.72
N GLY A 50 -6.77 -16.26 -4.89
CA GLY A 50 -6.21 -14.96 -4.50
C GLY A 50 -7.10 -14.18 -3.54
N ILE A 51 -8.24 -14.75 -3.12
CA ILE A 51 -9.22 -14.10 -2.24
C ILE A 51 -10.04 -15.12 -1.44
N VAL A 52 -10.22 -14.84 -0.15
CA VAL A 52 -10.94 -15.68 0.82
C VAL A 52 -11.73 -14.79 1.78
N LYS A 53 -13.02 -15.10 1.95
CA LYS A 53 -13.89 -14.50 2.96
C LYS A 53 -13.99 -15.42 4.17
N ILE A 54 -13.76 -14.90 5.37
CA ILE A 54 -13.96 -15.59 6.65
C ILE A 54 -15.07 -14.88 7.42
N LYS A 55 -16.16 -15.58 7.73
CA LYS A 55 -17.33 -14.98 8.36
C LYS A 55 -17.18 -14.81 9.87
N ASN A 56 -17.88 -13.83 10.43
CA ASN A 56 -18.08 -13.62 11.87
C ASN A 56 -16.74 -13.62 12.64
N VAL A 57 -15.75 -12.87 12.14
CA VAL A 57 -14.47 -12.69 12.80
C VAL A 57 -14.61 -11.75 14.00
N TYR A 58 -15.40 -10.69 13.84
CA TYR A 58 -15.74 -9.75 14.91
C TYR A 58 -17.20 -9.91 15.33
N SER A 59 -17.43 -9.78 16.63
CA SER A 59 -18.78 -9.75 17.21
C SER A 59 -19.55 -8.48 16.81
N PRO A 60 -20.91 -8.48 16.86
CA PRO A 60 -21.71 -7.28 16.65
C PRO A 60 -21.31 -6.11 17.57
N GLU A 61 -20.91 -6.40 18.80
CA GLU A 61 -20.46 -5.41 19.79
C GLU A 61 -19.14 -4.76 19.36
N GLU A 62 -18.19 -5.56 18.84
CA GLU A 62 -16.93 -5.05 18.30
C GLU A 62 -17.14 -4.24 17.03
N VAL A 63 -18.03 -4.69 16.14
CA VAL A 63 -18.42 -3.95 14.94
C VAL A 63 -18.97 -2.58 15.31
N LYS A 64 -19.89 -2.52 16.28
CA LYS A 64 -20.46 -1.26 16.78
C LYS A 64 -19.40 -0.37 17.42
N PHE A 65 -18.49 -0.95 18.21
CA PHE A 65 -17.39 -0.22 18.82
C PHE A 65 -16.49 0.45 17.76
N PHE A 66 -16.04 -0.31 16.76
CA PHE A 66 -15.16 0.22 15.72
C PHE A 66 -15.86 1.22 14.80
N LEU A 67 -17.13 1.01 14.47
CA LEU A 67 -17.93 1.98 13.73
C LEU A 67 -17.94 3.34 14.44
N ASN A 68 -18.27 3.36 15.74
CA ASN A 68 -18.31 4.59 16.53
C ASN A 68 -16.92 5.26 16.58
N LEU A 69 -15.87 4.45 16.74
CA LEU A 69 -14.50 4.94 16.77
C LEU A 69 -14.08 5.55 15.42
N PHE A 70 -14.48 4.97 14.29
CA PHE A 70 -14.14 5.53 12.97
C PHE A 70 -14.88 6.84 12.72
N GLN A 71 -16.14 6.91 13.16
CA GLN A 71 -16.92 8.14 13.13
C GLN A 71 -16.30 9.24 14.00
N GLU A 72 -15.77 8.88 15.18
CA GLU A 72 -15.04 9.79 16.06
C GLU A 72 -13.76 10.31 15.40
N ILE A 73 -12.91 9.41 14.87
CA ILE A 73 -11.61 9.76 14.27
C ILE A 73 -11.76 10.60 13.00
N THR A 74 -12.71 10.24 12.14
CA THR A 74 -12.84 10.86 10.81
C THR A 74 -13.85 12.02 10.79
N GLY A 75 -14.74 12.08 11.79
CA GLY A 75 -15.91 12.94 11.79
C GLY A 75 -16.93 12.62 10.70
N ILE A 76 -16.75 11.56 9.90
CA ILE A 76 -17.63 11.24 8.77
C ILE A 76 -18.81 10.40 9.24
N GLN A 77 -19.99 10.92 8.96
CA GLN A 77 -21.30 10.37 9.27
C GLN A 77 -22.05 10.01 7.99
N PRO A 78 -23.05 9.09 8.05
CA PRO A 78 -23.86 8.75 6.88
C PRO A 78 -24.56 9.95 6.20
N SER A 79 -24.88 10.99 6.98
CA SER A 79 -25.52 12.22 6.48
C SER A 79 -24.62 13.07 5.58
N ASP A 80 -23.30 12.82 5.56
CA ASP A 80 -22.34 13.61 4.77
C ASP A 80 -22.36 13.30 3.26
N PHE A 81 -23.18 12.33 2.82
CA PHE A 81 -23.24 11.90 1.42
C PHE A 81 -23.41 13.07 0.44
N ILE A 82 -24.33 13.99 0.75
CA ILE A 82 -24.64 15.13 -0.13
C ILE A 82 -23.42 16.02 -0.29
N ASP A 83 -22.75 16.35 0.81
CA ASP A 83 -21.57 17.24 0.78
C ASP A 83 -20.38 16.58 0.07
N ILE A 84 -20.19 15.27 0.28
CA ILE A 84 -19.14 14.51 -0.41
C ILE A 84 -19.42 14.38 -1.91
N SER A 85 -20.68 14.12 -2.30
CA SER A 85 -21.09 14.04 -3.71
C SER A 85 -20.91 15.36 -4.47
N LYS A 86 -20.97 16.50 -3.76
CA LYS A 86 -20.76 17.85 -4.29
C LYS A 86 -19.31 18.31 -4.21
N GLY A 87 -18.42 17.50 -3.60
CA GLY A 87 -17.03 17.87 -3.37
C GLY A 87 -16.82 18.95 -2.30
N HIS A 88 -17.85 19.26 -1.50
CA HIS A 88 -17.72 20.19 -0.36
C HIS A 88 -16.98 19.56 0.82
N ARG A 89 -16.90 18.23 0.85
CA ARG A 89 -16.18 17.44 1.84
C ARG A 89 -15.46 16.29 1.14
N SER A 90 -14.27 15.96 1.60
CA SER A 90 -13.49 14.83 1.06
C SER A 90 -13.79 13.54 1.83
N ASN A 91 -13.59 12.40 1.16
CA ASN A 91 -13.46 11.12 1.84
C ASN A 91 -12.26 11.15 2.80
N TYR A 92 -12.27 10.28 3.81
CA TYR A 92 -11.12 10.05 4.67
C TYR A 92 -10.42 8.77 4.23
N VAL A 93 -9.18 8.87 3.73
CA VAL A 93 -8.31 7.71 3.50
C VAL A 93 -6.95 8.10 4.00
N ARG A 94 -6.48 7.42 5.04
CA ARG A 94 -5.19 7.73 5.67
C ARG A 94 -4.39 6.45 5.89
N PRO A 95 -3.35 6.21 5.07
CA PRO A 95 -2.27 5.28 5.42
C PRO A 95 -1.67 5.65 6.77
N GLY A 96 -1.34 4.64 7.55
CA GLY A 96 -0.75 4.74 8.89
C GLY A 96 -1.72 5.03 10.02
N ALA A 97 -2.97 5.41 9.73
CA ALA A 97 -3.90 5.92 10.74
C ALA A 97 -4.11 4.97 11.93
N ILE A 98 -4.01 3.66 11.71
CA ILE A 98 -4.16 2.64 12.76
C ILE A 98 -3.02 2.75 13.78
N GLY A 99 -1.81 3.07 13.35
CA GLY A 99 -0.67 3.23 14.24
C GLY A 99 -0.84 4.39 15.23
N TYR A 100 -1.57 5.45 14.86
CA TYR A 100 -1.71 6.65 15.69
C TYR A 100 -2.87 6.60 16.70
N ASP A 101 -3.68 5.55 16.72
CA ASP A 101 -4.75 5.37 17.70
C ASP A 101 -4.67 3.97 18.33
N SER A 102 -4.24 3.90 19.59
CA SER A 102 -4.04 2.64 20.30
C SER A 102 -5.31 1.80 20.46
N ARG A 103 -6.49 2.41 20.33
CA ARG A 103 -7.78 1.70 20.35
C ARG A 103 -7.98 0.86 19.08
N LEU A 104 -7.26 1.16 18.00
CA LEU A 104 -7.29 0.43 16.73
C LEU A 104 -6.25 -0.69 16.64
N TRP A 105 -5.21 -0.70 17.48
CA TRP A 105 -4.09 -1.64 17.38
C TRP A 105 -4.51 -3.11 17.45
N LYS A 106 -5.60 -3.42 18.15
CA LYS A 106 -6.15 -4.79 18.22
C LYS A 106 -6.54 -5.34 16.84
N LEU A 107 -6.87 -4.50 15.87
CA LEU A 107 -7.18 -4.91 14.50
C LEU A 107 -5.97 -5.59 13.82
N ALA A 108 -4.75 -5.14 14.14
CA ALA A 108 -3.52 -5.71 13.59
C ALA A 108 -3.18 -7.10 14.16
N ASN A 109 -3.67 -7.41 15.36
CA ASN A 109 -3.34 -8.63 16.10
C ASN A 109 -4.58 -9.46 16.48
N THR A 110 -5.65 -9.38 15.68
CA THR A 110 -6.81 -10.25 15.87
C THR A 110 -6.38 -11.71 15.68
N LYS A 111 -6.58 -12.57 16.69
CA LYS A 111 -6.12 -13.98 16.68
C LYS A 111 -6.45 -14.72 15.38
N LYS A 112 -7.71 -14.62 14.90
CA LYS A 112 -8.14 -15.27 13.65
C LYS A 112 -7.40 -14.73 12.42
N VAL A 113 -7.06 -13.44 12.40
CA VAL A 113 -6.28 -12.81 11.32
C VAL A 113 -4.86 -13.37 11.32
N VAL A 114 -4.20 -13.38 12.48
CA VAL A 114 -2.83 -13.90 12.63
C VAL A 114 -2.77 -15.39 12.27
N GLU A 115 -3.74 -16.19 12.69
CA GLU A 115 -3.82 -17.61 12.33
C GLU A 115 -4.00 -17.80 10.81
N ALA A 116 -4.86 -16.99 10.16
CA ALA A 116 -5.06 -17.04 8.72
C ALA A 116 -3.81 -16.65 7.94
N LEU A 117 -3.16 -15.54 8.31
CA LEU A 117 -1.90 -15.11 7.71
C LEU A 117 -0.79 -16.14 7.91
N GLY A 118 -0.65 -16.71 9.11
CA GLY A 118 0.31 -17.77 9.38
C GLY A 118 0.08 -19.02 8.52
N SER A 119 -1.18 -19.33 8.19
CA SER A 119 -1.49 -20.45 7.28
C SER A 119 -1.15 -20.15 5.81
N ILE A 120 -1.20 -18.88 5.40
CA ILE A 120 -0.93 -18.45 4.02
C ILE A 120 0.57 -18.30 3.80
N LEU A 121 1.26 -17.63 4.73
CA LEU A 121 2.66 -17.27 4.64
C LEU A 121 3.58 -18.41 5.11
N GLU A 122 3.20 -19.18 6.13
CA GLU A 122 4.00 -20.33 6.63
C GLU A 122 5.41 -19.98 7.17
N GLU A 123 5.71 -18.70 7.32
CA GLU A 123 6.98 -18.15 7.80
C GLU A 123 6.69 -16.92 8.67
N ASP A 124 7.72 -16.38 9.31
CA ASP A 124 7.60 -15.12 10.05
C ASP A 124 7.12 -14.00 9.10
N PHE A 125 6.16 -13.23 9.58
CA PHE A 125 5.53 -12.17 8.82
C PHE A 125 5.29 -10.96 9.71
N GLY A 126 5.11 -9.80 9.08
CA GLY A 126 4.77 -8.58 9.79
C GLY A 126 3.86 -7.67 8.98
N LEU A 127 3.32 -6.68 9.69
CA LEU A 127 2.52 -5.61 9.12
C LEU A 127 3.44 -4.63 8.41
N ILE A 128 3.15 -4.32 7.15
CA ILE A 128 3.98 -3.44 6.31
C ILE A 128 3.24 -2.16 5.88
N ASN A 129 1.92 -2.15 5.97
CA ASN A 129 1.07 -0.97 5.78
C ASN A 129 -0.23 -1.16 6.57
N SER A 130 -0.78 -0.09 7.11
CA SER A 130 -2.08 -0.08 7.76
C SER A 130 -2.88 1.12 7.29
N SER A 131 -4.11 0.94 6.82
CA SER A 131 -4.92 2.04 6.30
C SER A 131 -6.30 2.05 6.95
N LEU A 132 -6.75 3.25 7.32
CA LEU A 132 -8.13 3.54 7.69
C LEU A 132 -8.80 4.28 6.53
N ALA A 133 -9.92 3.76 6.05
CA ALA A 133 -10.68 4.40 4.98
C ALA A 133 -12.17 4.51 5.36
N VAL A 134 -12.67 5.74 5.32
CA VAL A 134 -14.09 6.09 5.37
C VAL A 134 -14.45 6.84 4.10
N SER A 135 -15.04 6.13 3.14
CA SER A 135 -15.29 6.69 1.80
C SER A 135 -16.64 6.29 1.20
N TYR A 136 -17.11 7.09 0.24
CA TYR A 136 -18.35 6.88 -0.50
C TYR A 136 -18.10 6.40 -1.93
N THR A 137 -16.89 6.66 -2.43
CA THR A 137 -16.48 6.37 -3.79
C THR A 137 -15.56 5.17 -3.84
N ALA A 138 -15.55 4.57 -5.03
CA ALA A 138 -14.59 3.57 -5.44
C ALA A 138 -13.68 4.15 -6.52
N TRP A 139 -12.41 3.77 -6.47
CA TRP A 139 -11.48 3.93 -7.58
C TRP A 139 -11.76 2.87 -8.66
N GLY A 140 -11.19 3.07 -9.86
CA GLY A 140 -11.22 2.04 -10.90
C GLY A 140 -10.49 0.76 -10.47
N LEU A 141 -10.45 -0.26 -11.33
CA LEU A 141 -9.67 -1.46 -11.06
C LEU A 141 -8.20 -1.08 -10.84
N HIS A 142 -7.62 -1.59 -9.76
CA HIS A 142 -6.23 -1.40 -9.37
C HIS A 142 -5.71 -2.61 -8.59
N ARG A 143 -4.39 -2.68 -8.44
CA ARG A 143 -3.72 -3.58 -7.51
C ARG A 143 -3.12 -2.74 -6.40
N ASP A 144 -3.46 -3.04 -5.16
CA ASP A 144 -2.84 -2.34 -4.04
C ASP A 144 -1.34 -2.63 -3.95
N GLY A 145 -0.90 -3.78 -4.47
CA GLY A 145 0.50 -4.13 -4.57
C GLY A 145 1.31 -3.26 -5.53
N ASP A 146 0.67 -2.48 -6.42
CA ASP A 146 1.38 -1.59 -7.36
C ASP A 146 2.24 -0.54 -6.64
N ILE A 147 1.91 -0.20 -5.39
CA ILE A 147 2.75 0.65 -4.52
C ILE A 147 4.14 0.03 -4.27
N PHE A 148 4.28 -1.26 -4.52
CA PHE A 148 5.51 -2.04 -4.44
C PHE A 148 6.08 -2.36 -5.81
N HIS A 149 5.64 -1.73 -6.91
CA HIS A 149 6.19 -1.92 -8.27
C HIS A 149 6.20 -3.38 -8.73
N LEU A 150 5.04 -4.03 -8.76
CA LEU A 150 4.91 -5.49 -8.94
C LEU A 150 5.62 -6.05 -10.19
N ASP A 151 5.78 -5.26 -11.25
CA ASP A 151 6.37 -5.64 -12.53
C ASP A 151 7.87 -5.29 -12.69
N ASP A 152 8.52 -4.73 -11.66
CA ASP A 152 9.92 -4.30 -11.75
C ASP A 152 10.90 -5.46 -11.95
N SER A 153 11.77 -5.32 -12.95
CA SER A 153 12.92 -6.20 -13.15
C SER A 153 13.96 -6.03 -12.03
N PRO A 154 14.59 -7.11 -11.52
CA PRO A 154 14.55 -8.48 -12.04
C PRO A 154 13.45 -9.38 -11.44
N HIS A 155 12.54 -8.85 -10.61
CA HIS A 155 11.58 -9.64 -9.84
C HIS A 155 10.13 -9.23 -10.14
N ASN A 156 9.53 -9.86 -11.15
CA ASN A 156 8.10 -9.69 -11.43
C ASN A 156 7.28 -10.47 -10.38
N LEU A 157 6.75 -9.73 -9.39
CA LEU A 157 5.93 -10.28 -8.32
C LEU A 157 4.54 -10.71 -8.80
N LEU A 158 4.06 -10.26 -9.97
CA LEU A 158 2.75 -10.68 -10.49
C LEU A 158 2.67 -12.19 -10.74
N ASP A 159 3.79 -12.81 -11.07
CA ASP A 159 3.88 -14.23 -11.40
C ASP A 159 4.62 -15.06 -10.35
N ASP A 160 5.00 -14.46 -9.22
CA ASP A 160 5.74 -15.13 -8.16
C ASP A 160 4.81 -15.60 -7.03
N PRO A 161 4.43 -16.89 -6.97
CA PRO A 161 3.54 -17.39 -5.92
C PRO A 161 4.17 -17.38 -4.52
N GLN A 162 5.49 -17.22 -4.39
CA GLN A 162 6.19 -17.22 -3.10
C GLN A 162 6.15 -15.86 -2.41
N HIS A 163 6.07 -14.79 -3.20
CA HIS A 163 6.09 -13.40 -2.73
C HIS A 163 4.68 -12.77 -2.81
N THR A 164 3.71 -13.42 -2.16
CA THR A 164 2.37 -12.86 -1.97
C THR A 164 2.39 -11.71 -0.97
N ILE A 165 1.49 -10.75 -1.16
CA ILE A 165 1.30 -9.61 -0.26
C ILE A 165 -0.15 -9.65 0.25
N PRO A 166 -0.43 -10.44 1.32
CA PRO A 166 -1.79 -10.54 1.83
C PRO A 166 -2.30 -9.22 2.39
N GLN A 167 -3.51 -8.89 1.99
CA GLN A 167 -4.28 -7.79 2.51
C GLN A 167 -5.47 -8.30 3.28
N VAL A 168 -5.71 -7.64 4.40
CA VAL A 168 -6.77 -7.94 5.34
C VAL A 168 -7.73 -6.76 5.35
N LEU A 169 -8.86 -6.92 4.67
CA LEU A 169 -9.93 -5.93 4.66
C LEU A 169 -11.00 -6.31 5.69
N THR A 170 -11.34 -5.35 6.54
CA THR A 170 -12.45 -5.47 7.49
C THR A 170 -13.44 -4.34 7.29
N CYS A 171 -14.73 -4.65 7.41
CA CYS A 171 -15.81 -3.70 7.23
C CYS A 171 -16.60 -3.58 8.54
N PHE A 172 -16.94 -2.34 8.90
CA PHE A 172 -17.67 -2.00 10.12
C PHE A 172 -18.90 -1.14 9.84
N ASN A 173 -19.54 -1.35 8.68
CA ASN A 173 -20.77 -0.62 8.34
C ASN A 173 -21.88 -0.86 9.38
N PRO A 174 -22.84 0.08 9.50
CA PRO A 174 -23.98 -0.08 10.40
C PRO A 174 -24.75 -1.40 10.15
N PRO A 175 -25.21 -2.10 11.21
CA PRO A 175 -26.03 -3.29 11.07
C PRO A 175 -27.28 -3.04 10.20
N GLY A 176 -27.66 -4.03 9.39
CA GLY A 176 -28.83 -3.95 8.51
C GLY A 176 -28.61 -3.16 7.22
N ARG A 177 -27.43 -2.55 7.03
CA ARG A 177 -27.01 -2.02 5.73
C ARG A 177 -26.31 -3.11 4.94
N PRO A 178 -26.51 -3.20 3.60
CA PRO A 178 -25.69 -4.08 2.77
C PRO A 178 -24.21 -3.84 3.04
N GLY A 179 -23.43 -4.92 3.12
CA GLY A 179 -21.98 -4.84 3.16
C GLY A 179 -21.44 -4.00 2.00
N SER A 180 -20.25 -3.42 2.16
CA SER A 180 -19.57 -2.87 0.99
C SER A 180 -19.22 -4.04 0.08
N ARG A 181 -19.43 -3.94 -1.23
CA ARG A 181 -18.89 -4.93 -2.16
C ARG A 181 -17.48 -4.58 -2.57
N LEU A 182 -16.65 -5.61 -2.69
CA LEU A 182 -15.42 -5.56 -3.46
C LEU A 182 -15.70 -6.28 -4.79
N TYR A 183 -15.58 -5.56 -5.90
CA TYR A 183 -15.57 -6.20 -7.21
C TYR A 183 -14.14 -6.53 -7.57
N PHE A 184 -13.88 -7.75 -8.03
CA PHE A 184 -12.55 -8.18 -8.44
C PHE A 184 -12.60 -8.92 -9.76
N ALA A 185 -11.52 -8.86 -10.52
CA ALA A 185 -11.33 -9.70 -11.70
C ALA A 185 -10.75 -11.04 -11.23
N PRO A 186 -11.49 -12.17 -11.35
CA PRO A 186 -11.06 -13.45 -10.79
C PRO A 186 -9.68 -13.89 -11.28
N PHE A 187 -8.90 -14.50 -10.38
CA PHE A 187 -7.59 -15.10 -10.65
C PHE A 187 -6.49 -14.14 -11.11
N THR A 188 -6.72 -12.83 -11.11
CA THR A 188 -5.75 -11.84 -11.59
C THR A 188 -4.56 -11.60 -10.64
N HIS A 189 -4.52 -12.31 -9.50
CA HIS A 189 -3.36 -12.35 -8.61
C HIS A 189 -2.19 -13.17 -9.18
N SER A 190 -2.42 -13.97 -10.23
CA SER A 190 -1.39 -14.73 -10.93
C SER A 190 -1.78 -14.93 -12.39
N LYS A 191 -0.94 -14.50 -13.34
CA LYS A 191 -1.24 -14.66 -14.77
C LYS A 191 -1.40 -16.13 -15.15
N ALA A 192 -0.54 -16.99 -14.62
CA ALA A 192 -0.60 -18.43 -14.89
C ALA A 192 -1.93 -19.06 -14.45
N ILE A 193 -2.44 -18.68 -13.27
CA ILE A 193 -3.74 -19.16 -12.79
C ILE A 193 -4.87 -18.60 -13.66
N TYR A 194 -4.82 -17.30 -13.97
CA TYR A 194 -5.80 -16.66 -14.84
C TYR A 194 -5.90 -17.36 -16.20
N ASP A 195 -4.77 -17.58 -16.89
CA ASP A 195 -4.76 -18.19 -18.22
C ASP A 195 -5.40 -19.59 -18.21
N VAL A 196 -5.11 -20.40 -17.18
CA VAL A 196 -5.69 -21.75 -17.02
C VAL A 196 -7.20 -21.68 -16.77
N GLN A 197 -7.65 -20.81 -15.86
CA GLN A 197 -9.06 -20.71 -15.50
C GLN A 197 -9.88 -20.09 -16.64
N ALA A 198 -9.36 -19.05 -17.30
CA ALA A 198 -9.99 -18.44 -18.47
C ALA A 198 -10.17 -19.46 -19.61
N ALA A 199 -9.13 -20.25 -19.92
CA ALA A 199 -9.22 -21.32 -20.91
C ALA A 199 -10.28 -22.37 -20.53
N SER A 200 -10.38 -22.74 -19.25
CA SER A 200 -11.34 -23.76 -18.79
C SER A 200 -12.81 -23.38 -19.00
N ILE A 201 -13.12 -22.08 -19.05
CA ILE A 201 -14.47 -21.56 -19.30
C ILE A 201 -14.67 -21.03 -20.73
N GLY A 202 -13.64 -21.13 -21.58
CA GLY A 202 -13.66 -20.61 -22.96
C GLY A 202 -13.61 -19.08 -23.05
N LEU A 203 -13.00 -18.41 -22.07
CA LEU A 203 -12.84 -16.95 -22.06
C LEU A 203 -11.60 -16.54 -22.87
N ASP A 204 -11.82 -15.85 -23.99
CA ASP A 204 -10.77 -15.29 -24.85
C ASP A 204 -10.51 -13.81 -24.53
N ILE A 205 -10.19 -13.52 -23.26
CA ILE A 205 -9.86 -12.18 -22.79
C ILE A 205 -8.45 -12.22 -22.18
N PRO A 206 -7.48 -11.49 -22.72
CA PRO A 206 -6.11 -11.53 -22.21
C PRO A 206 -6.04 -10.88 -20.83
N PHE A 207 -5.11 -11.34 -19.99
CA PHE A 207 -4.86 -10.80 -18.65
C PHE A 207 -4.70 -9.26 -18.63
N ALA A 208 -3.99 -8.70 -19.62
CA ALA A 208 -3.74 -7.26 -19.74
C ALA A 208 -4.98 -6.44 -20.13
N TYR A 209 -6.10 -7.09 -20.50
CA TYR A 209 -7.34 -6.40 -20.86
C TYR A 209 -7.84 -5.50 -19.74
N TYR A 210 -7.75 -5.96 -18.49
CA TYR A 210 -8.24 -5.22 -17.33
C TYR A 210 -7.44 -3.94 -17.03
N ASP A 211 -6.17 -3.86 -17.48
CA ASP A 211 -5.34 -2.66 -17.29
C ASP A 211 -5.92 -1.45 -18.07
N SER A 212 -6.80 -1.70 -19.04
CA SER A 212 -7.53 -0.65 -19.77
C SER A 212 -8.68 0.00 -18.97
N HIS A 213 -9.07 -0.58 -17.82
CA HIS A 213 -10.23 -0.13 -17.03
C HIS A 213 -10.15 1.34 -16.63
N LYS A 214 -8.98 1.80 -16.16
CA LYS A 214 -8.80 3.20 -15.73
C LYS A 214 -9.00 4.19 -16.90
N ALA A 215 -8.46 3.86 -18.07
CA ALA A 215 -8.64 4.67 -19.28
C ALA A 215 -10.11 4.68 -19.75
N ALA A 216 -10.78 3.52 -19.69
CA ALA A 216 -12.21 3.41 -19.99
C ALA A 216 -13.06 4.23 -19.03
N LEU A 217 -12.76 4.21 -17.73
CA LEU A 217 -13.46 5.01 -16.71
C LEU A 217 -13.32 6.51 -16.95
N VAL A 218 -12.10 6.98 -17.22
CA VAL A 218 -11.85 8.41 -17.54
C VAL A 218 -12.61 8.82 -18.80
N THR A 219 -12.61 7.96 -19.81
CA THR A 219 -13.35 8.21 -21.06
C THR A 219 -14.85 8.31 -20.79
N ALA A 220 -15.42 7.34 -20.06
CA ALA A 220 -16.84 7.32 -19.72
C ALA A 220 -17.28 8.56 -18.92
N ILE A 221 -16.46 9.00 -17.96
CA ILE A 221 -16.73 10.25 -17.21
C ILE A 221 -16.75 11.46 -18.13
N ARG A 222 -15.84 11.52 -19.11
CA ARG A 222 -15.70 12.67 -20.03
C ARG A 222 -16.78 12.70 -21.09
N THR A 223 -17.16 11.55 -21.65
CA THR A 223 -18.04 11.46 -22.82
C THR A 223 -19.48 11.09 -22.47
N GLY A 224 -19.70 10.51 -21.27
CA GLY A 224 -20.98 9.90 -20.90
C GLY A 224 -21.21 8.52 -21.52
N ASP A 225 -20.27 7.99 -22.33
CA ASP A 225 -20.37 6.66 -22.93
C ASP A 225 -19.74 5.61 -22.00
N TRP A 226 -20.60 4.81 -21.37
CA TRP A 226 -20.21 3.80 -20.39
C TRP A 226 -19.97 2.41 -21.01
N THR A 227 -20.15 2.24 -22.32
CA THR A 227 -20.20 0.93 -22.98
C THR A 227 -18.94 0.10 -22.73
N LEU A 228 -17.76 0.67 -22.98
CA LEU A 228 -16.48 -0.03 -22.77
C LEU A 228 -16.24 -0.34 -21.29
N LEU A 229 -16.57 0.59 -20.39
CA LEU A 229 -16.41 0.37 -18.96
C LEU A 229 -17.29 -0.79 -18.48
N GLN A 230 -18.57 -0.80 -18.90
CA GLN A 230 -19.52 -1.86 -18.56
C GLN A 230 -19.07 -3.21 -19.11
N GLU A 231 -18.50 -3.25 -20.32
CA GLU A 231 -17.97 -4.50 -20.88
C GLU A 231 -16.78 -5.03 -20.06
N ILE A 232 -15.85 -4.17 -19.64
CA ILE A 232 -14.75 -4.60 -18.77
C ILE A 232 -15.29 -5.08 -17.41
N GLU A 233 -16.21 -4.32 -16.80
CA GLU A 233 -16.76 -4.62 -15.49
C GLU A 233 -17.67 -5.86 -15.47
N ARG A 234 -18.21 -6.27 -16.62
CA ARG A 234 -18.96 -7.53 -16.79
C ARG A 234 -18.16 -8.76 -16.37
N TYR A 235 -16.83 -8.70 -16.49
CA TYR A 235 -15.94 -9.79 -16.09
C TYR A 235 -15.52 -9.73 -14.62
N CYS A 236 -15.95 -8.71 -13.87
CA CYS A 236 -15.70 -8.62 -12.44
C CYS A 236 -16.77 -9.37 -11.64
N VAL A 237 -16.38 -10.00 -10.54
CA VAL A 237 -17.28 -10.69 -9.62
C VAL A 237 -17.34 -9.90 -8.31
N PRO A 238 -18.53 -9.69 -7.73
CA PRO A 238 -18.65 -9.09 -6.40
C PRO A 238 -18.40 -10.11 -5.28
N VAL A 239 -17.76 -9.68 -4.21
CA VAL A 239 -17.81 -10.32 -2.89
C VAL A 239 -18.32 -9.31 -1.87
N ASP A 240 -19.33 -9.70 -1.09
CA ASP A 240 -19.87 -8.86 -0.03
C ASP A 240 -18.90 -8.82 1.17
N CYS A 241 -18.50 -7.63 1.60
CA CYS A 241 -17.76 -7.39 2.84
C CYS A 241 -18.75 -7.01 3.94
N ASP A 242 -19.39 -8.03 4.52
CA ASP A 242 -20.37 -7.84 5.59
C ASP A 242 -19.68 -7.33 6.88
N PRO A 243 -20.39 -6.54 7.72
CA PRO A 243 -19.82 -6.08 8.98
C PRO A 243 -19.40 -7.23 9.89
N GLY A 244 -18.13 -7.21 10.30
CA GLY A 244 -17.54 -8.23 11.17
C GLY A 244 -16.97 -9.46 10.44
N ASP A 245 -17.13 -9.55 9.12
CA ASP A 245 -16.41 -10.51 8.30
C ASP A 245 -14.99 -10.01 8.01
N LEU A 246 -14.14 -10.94 7.61
CA LEU A 246 -12.78 -10.71 7.17
C LEU A 246 -12.67 -11.07 5.69
N LEU A 247 -12.12 -10.17 4.88
CA LEU A 247 -11.75 -10.46 3.51
C LEU A 247 -10.23 -10.46 3.39
N LEU A 248 -9.66 -11.62 3.12
CA LEU A 248 -8.24 -11.81 2.83
C LEU A 248 -8.06 -11.86 1.33
N PHE A 249 -7.21 -11.03 0.77
CA PHE A 249 -6.92 -11.09 -0.66
C PHE A 249 -5.47 -10.73 -0.95
N ASP A 250 -4.97 -11.21 -2.08
CA ASP A 250 -3.63 -10.91 -2.54
C ASP A 250 -3.59 -9.49 -3.11
N GLY A 251 -2.64 -8.67 -2.67
CA GLY A 251 -2.49 -7.30 -3.16
C GLY A 251 -2.25 -7.18 -4.66
N ARG A 252 -1.94 -8.28 -5.35
CA ARG A 252 -1.81 -8.38 -6.82
C ARG A 252 -3.16 -8.57 -7.53
N LEU A 253 -4.22 -8.91 -6.81
CA LEU A 253 -5.56 -9.10 -7.35
C LEU A 253 -6.14 -7.76 -7.82
N LEU A 254 -6.58 -7.69 -9.08
CA LEU A 254 -7.28 -6.51 -9.58
C LEU A 254 -8.65 -6.40 -8.96
N HIS A 255 -8.90 -5.27 -8.30
CA HIS A 255 -10.16 -5.04 -7.61
C HIS A 255 -10.56 -3.56 -7.61
N LYS A 256 -11.83 -3.32 -7.26
CA LYS A 256 -12.41 -2.00 -7.02
C LYS A 256 -13.49 -2.10 -5.95
N GLY A 257 -13.68 -1.03 -5.19
CA GLY A 257 -14.82 -0.92 -4.29
C GLY A 257 -16.14 -0.73 -5.04
N ASP A 258 -17.25 -0.86 -4.32
CA ASP A 258 -18.57 -0.43 -4.80
C ASP A 258 -18.78 1.09 -4.70
N ARG A 259 -19.71 1.62 -5.50
CA ARG A 259 -20.23 2.98 -5.34
C ARG A 259 -21.43 2.94 -4.40
N LEU A 260 -21.35 3.64 -3.27
CA LEU A 260 -22.36 3.55 -2.23
C LEU A 260 -23.02 4.90 -1.95
N THR A 261 -24.30 4.86 -1.58
CA THR A 261 -25.07 6.04 -1.11
C THR A 261 -24.83 6.37 0.36
N GLY A 262 -23.76 5.82 0.95
CA GLY A 262 -23.35 6.02 2.34
C GLY A 262 -21.90 5.58 2.53
N PRO A 263 -21.24 5.96 3.62
CA PRO A 263 -19.82 5.70 3.81
C PRO A 263 -19.57 4.20 4.02
N LYS A 264 -18.44 3.71 3.51
CA LYS A 264 -17.85 2.42 3.88
C LYS A 264 -16.84 2.66 4.99
N TYR A 265 -17.02 2.02 6.14
CA TYR A 265 -16.09 2.11 7.26
C TYR A 265 -15.18 0.88 7.23
N ILE A 266 -13.98 1.02 6.67
CA ILE A 266 -13.09 -0.11 6.44
C ILE A 266 -11.68 0.13 6.97
N THR A 267 -11.00 -0.96 7.29
CA THR A 267 -9.53 -0.99 7.35
C THR A 267 -8.97 -1.90 6.29
N ILE A 268 -7.75 -1.59 5.87
CA ILE A 268 -6.95 -2.45 5.00
C ILE A 268 -5.58 -2.58 5.67
N LEU A 269 -5.24 -3.79 6.09
CA LEU A 269 -3.95 -4.10 6.70
C LEU A 269 -3.15 -4.99 5.73
N THR A 270 -1.94 -4.58 5.39
CA THR A 270 -1.09 -5.32 4.47
C THR A 270 0.03 -5.99 5.24
N TYR A 271 0.20 -7.29 5.02
CA TYR A 271 1.23 -8.10 5.65
C TYR A 271 2.15 -8.70 4.59
N ALA A 272 3.35 -9.07 5.02
CA ALA A 272 4.25 -9.85 4.19
C ALA A 272 5.33 -10.54 5.01
N LYS A 273 6.10 -11.38 4.33
CA LYS A 273 7.35 -11.95 4.82
C LYS A 273 8.48 -10.95 4.70
N GLU A 274 9.55 -11.20 5.45
CA GLU A 274 10.81 -10.50 5.21
C GLU A 274 11.50 -11.07 3.98
N ASP A 275 11.64 -10.22 2.97
CA ASP A 275 12.35 -10.53 1.73
C ASP A 275 13.09 -9.26 1.27
N PRO A 276 14.37 -9.34 0.83
CA PRO A 276 15.12 -8.16 0.38
C PRO A 276 14.48 -7.39 -0.78
N VAL A 277 13.77 -8.06 -1.69
CA VAL A 277 13.05 -7.37 -2.79
C VAL A 277 11.91 -6.57 -2.21
N LEU A 278 11.13 -7.18 -1.32
CA LEU A 278 10.01 -6.50 -0.67
C LEU A 278 10.46 -5.39 0.29
N LEU A 279 11.53 -5.57 1.06
CA LEU A 279 12.09 -4.53 1.92
C LEU A 279 12.49 -3.28 1.13
N ARG A 280 13.13 -3.44 -0.04
CA ARG A 280 13.43 -2.33 -0.95
C ARG A 280 12.17 -1.59 -1.41
N ARG A 281 11.09 -2.33 -1.67
CA ARG A 281 9.80 -1.77 -2.11
C ARG A 281 9.04 -1.09 -0.97
N ILE A 282 9.00 -1.70 0.22
CA ILE A 282 8.46 -1.11 1.44
C ILE A 282 9.19 0.18 1.75
N ARG A 283 10.52 0.17 1.65
CA ARG A 283 11.36 1.36 1.80
C ARG A 283 10.93 2.46 0.83
N ALA A 284 10.80 2.17 -0.47
CA ALA A 284 10.35 3.15 -1.44
C ALA A 284 8.98 3.75 -1.03
N SER A 285 8.04 2.91 -0.62
CA SER A 285 6.73 3.37 -0.15
C SER A 285 6.82 4.25 1.11
N VAL A 286 7.53 3.80 2.15
CA VAL A 286 7.71 4.53 3.43
C VAL A 286 8.43 5.86 3.21
N MET A 287 9.43 5.88 2.34
CA MET A 287 10.21 7.09 2.07
C MET A 287 9.43 8.11 1.24
N ASN A 288 8.58 7.67 0.31
CA ASN A 288 7.91 8.52 -0.67
C ASN A 288 6.50 8.98 -0.24
N ASN A 289 5.79 8.25 0.64
CA ASN A 289 4.34 8.44 0.83
C ASN A 289 3.91 9.14 2.13
N VAL A 290 4.82 9.54 3.03
CA VAL A 290 4.43 10.15 4.33
C VAL A 290 5.12 11.51 4.55
N PRO A 291 4.39 12.64 4.42
CA PRO A 291 4.92 13.99 4.60
C PRO A 291 5.48 14.25 6.02
N ASP A 292 4.93 13.60 7.05
CA ASP A 292 5.17 13.97 8.46
C ASP A 292 6.22 13.09 9.17
N GLY A 293 7.05 12.34 8.44
CA GLY A 293 8.24 11.66 8.98
C GLY A 293 8.02 10.45 9.90
N ASN A 294 6.82 10.23 10.44
CA ASN A 294 6.56 9.14 11.41
C ASN A 294 6.12 7.81 10.77
N ALA A 295 6.11 7.71 9.43
CA ALA A 295 5.65 6.54 8.68
C ALA A 295 4.25 6.07 9.14
N ASP A 296 3.85 4.88 8.69
CA ASP A 296 2.65 4.19 9.17
C ASP A 296 2.81 3.62 10.60
N PHE A 297 3.92 3.93 11.28
CA PHE A 297 4.41 3.22 12.46
C PHE A 297 5.04 4.16 13.51
N PRO A 298 4.23 4.87 14.32
CA PRO A 298 4.76 5.63 15.45
C PRO A 298 5.44 4.72 16.49
N PRO A 299 6.35 5.25 17.34
CA PRO A 299 7.17 4.44 18.27
C PRO A 299 6.39 3.44 19.12
N ASP A 300 5.30 3.89 19.76
CA ASP A 300 4.51 3.02 20.64
C ASP A 300 3.81 1.89 19.85
N PHE A 301 3.44 2.16 18.58
CA PHE A 301 2.87 1.13 17.72
C PHE A 301 3.94 0.15 17.22
N LEU A 302 5.16 0.61 16.95
CA LEU A 302 6.29 -0.27 16.65
C LEU A 302 6.56 -1.24 17.82
N GLU A 303 6.57 -0.72 19.05
CA GLU A 303 6.74 -1.55 20.24
C GLU A 303 5.60 -2.57 20.36
N TYR A 304 4.35 -2.13 20.16
CA TYR A 304 3.20 -3.03 20.15
C TYR A 304 3.35 -4.15 19.11
N LEU A 305 3.72 -3.84 17.87
CA LEU A 305 3.93 -4.84 16.82
C LEU A 305 5.07 -5.80 17.17
N GLN A 306 6.15 -5.31 17.79
CA GLN A 306 7.27 -6.16 18.26
C GLN A 306 6.83 -7.12 19.37
N GLN A 307 6.09 -6.64 20.36
CA GLN A 307 5.55 -7.46 21.45
C GLN A 307 4.59 -8.57 20.95
N HIS A 308 4.01 -8.39 19.77
CA HIS A 308 3.09 -9.33 19.15
C HIS A 308 3.67 -10.13 17.98
N ASN A 309 4.99 -10.05 17.73
CA ASN A 309 5.66 -10.72 16.61
C ASN A 309 5.05 -10.37 15.24
N LEU A 310 4.61 -9.13 15.07
CA LEU A 310 4.03 -8.59 13.83
C LEU A 310 4.92 -7.51 13.21
N MET A 311 6.17 -7.39 13.66
CA MET A 311 7.14 -6.43 13.16
C MET A 311 8.33 -7.15 12.56
N LEU A 312 8.54 -6.98 11.25
CA LEU A 312 9.74 -7.49 10.59
C LEU A 312 10.96 -6.65 11.01
N PRO A 313 12.11 -7.28 11.34
CA PRO A 313 13.36 -6.60 11.66
C PRO A 313 13.74 -5.49 10.68
N GLY A 314 13.74 -5.76 9.37
CA GLY A 314 14.07 -4.79 8.33
C GLY A 314 13.09 -3.63 8.27
N VAL A 315 11.79 -3.88 8.43
CA VAL A 315 10.77 -2.81 8.48
C VAL A 315 10.95 -1.96 9.74
N ALA A 316 11.32 -2.56 10.88
CA ALA A 316 11.62 -1.81 12.11
C ALA A 316 12.86 -0.94 11.95
N ALA A 317 13.89 -1.45 11.29
CA ALA A 317 15.08 -0.66 10.96
C ALA A 317 14.72 0.54 10.06
N LEU A 318 13.91 0.33 9.02
CA LEU A 318 13.43 1.39 8.13
C LEU A 318 12.59 2.45 8.85
N ALA A 319 11.65 2.03 9.71
CA ALA A 319 10.80 2.94 10.47
C ALA A 319 11.63 3.80 11.45
N ARG A 320 12.57 3.18 12.18
CA ARG A 320 13.49 3.89 13.07
C ARG A 320 14.40 4.85 12.30
N LEU A 321 14.85 4.43 11.12
CA LEU A 321 15.68 5.27 10.28
C LEU A 321 14.91 6.50 9.79
N LYS A 322 13.64 6.35 9.38
CA LYS A 322 12.80 7.49 9.00
C LYS A 322 12.54 8.44 10.19
N GLN A 323 12.28 7.90 11.38
CA GLN A 323 12.11 8.70 12.61
C GLN A 323 13.39 9.43 13.04
N ALA A 324 14.55 8.83 12.77
CA ALA A 324 15.85 9.43 13.04
C ALA A 324 16.32 10.40 11.94
N GLN A 325 15.62 10.48 10.80
CA GLN A 325 15.96 11.43 9.75
C GLN A 325 15.58 12.85 10.20
N PRO A 326 16.54 13.77 10.34
CA PRO A 326 16.23 15.16 10.59
C PRO A 326 15.36 15.73 9.47
N THR A 327 14.32 16.44 9.87
CA THR A 327 13.35 17.09 8.98
C THR A 327 13.92 18.33 8.30
N SER A 328 15.02 18.88 8.83
CA SER A 328 15.72 20.04 8.32
C SER A 328 17.22 19.92 8.61
N LEU A 329 18.05 20.65 7.86
CA LEU A 329 19.49 20.75 8.17
C LEU A 329 19.75 21.30 9.58
N SER A 330 18.84 22.11 10.14
CA SER A 330 18.97 22.64 11.51
C SER A 330 18.81 21.59 12.61
N ASP A 331 18.20 20.43 12.31
CA ASP A 331 17.98 19.36 13.28
C ASP A 331 19.22 18.47 13.46
N LEU A 332 20.26 18.65 12.63
CA LEU A 332 21.51 17.88 12.70
C LEU A 332 22.30 18.20 13.97
N ASP A 333 22.89 17.18 14.61
CA ASP A 333 23.81 17.37 15.72
C ASP A 333 25.12 17.99 15.24
N ARG A 334 25.33 19.26 15.62
CA ARG A 334 26.51 20.07 15.27
C ARG A 334 27.84 19.49 15.76
N LYS A 335 27.84 18.58 16.72
CA LYS A 335 29.06 17.97 17.26
C LYS A 335 29.58 16.83 16.38
N ARG A 336 28.72 16.27 15.53
CA ARG A 336 29.03 15.07 14.79
C ARG A 336 29.76 15.39 13.48
N PRO A 337 30.75 14.58 13.06
CA PRO A 337 31.44 14.82 11.80
C PRO A 337 30.52 14.61 10.60
N ILE A 338 30.30 15.66 9.80
CA ILE A 338 29.42 15.60 8.61
C ILE A 338 30.25 15.30 7.35
N PHE A 339 29.77 14.35 6.55
CA PHE A 339 30.24 14.04 5.21
C PHE A 339 29.10 14.21 4.21
N ILE A 340 29.42 14.65 2.98
CA ILE A 340 28.42 14.82 1.91
C ILE A 340 28.73 13.83 0.78
N TYR A 341 27.81 12.91 0.51
CA TYR A 341 27.89 12.01 -0.64
C TYR A 341 27.45 12.76 -1.91
N GLY A 342 28.42 13.08 -2.77
CA GLY A 342 28.25 13.85 -4.00
C GLY A 342 28.99 15.20 -3.95
N GLY A 343 30.09 15.34 -4.69
CA GLY A 343 30.88 16.59 -4.80
C GLY A 343 30.42 17.56 -5.91
N GLY A 344 29.22 17.35 -6.46
CA GLY A 344 28.64 18.16 -7.53
C GLY A 344 28.09 19.50 -7.04
N GLN A 345 27.29 20.16 -7.89
CA GLN A 345 26.65 21.43 -7.54
C GLN A 345 25.72 21.29 -6.32
N ALA A 346 24.91 20.23 -6.26
CA ALA A 346 24.02 19.97 -5.13
C ALA A 346 24.79 19.80 -3.80
N GLY A 347 25.89 19.03 -3.81
CA GLY A 347 26.71 18.84 -2.62
C GLY A 347 27.38 20.12 -2.11
N ARG A 348 27.83 21.00 -3.03
CA ARG A 348 28.34 22.32 -2.66
C ARG A 348 27.26 23.21 -2.06
N ALA A 349 26.06 23.20 -2.65
CA ALA A 349 24.93 23.94 -2.10
C ALA A 349 24.58 23.48 -0.67
N VAL A 350 24.56 22.17 -0.41
CA VAL A 350 24.36 21.63 0.94
C VAL A 350 25.48 22.05 1.90
N ARG A 351 26.76 22.00 1.47
CA ARG A 351 27.90 22.48 2.27
C ARG A 351 27.74 23.96 2.65
N ASP A 352 27.39 24.79 1.67
CA ASP A 352 27.28 26.24 1.87
C ASP A 352 26.08 26.59 2.76
N ALA A 353 24.97 25.83 2.66
CA ALA A 353 23.82 25.94 3.55
C ALA A 353 24.18 25.56 5.00
N LEU A 354 24.93 24.46 5.22
CA LEU A 354 25.43 24.08 6.54
C LEU A 354 26.31 25.18 7.15
N ALA A 355 27.19 25.78 6.34
CA ALA A 355 28.04 26.88 6.79
C ALA A 355 27.20 28.11 7.20
N HIS A 356 26.17 28.47 6.42
CA HIS A 356 25.23 29.54 6.77
C HIS A 356 24.47 29.28 8.07
N LEU A 357 24.12 28.02 8.35
CA LEU A 357 23.46 27.60 9.60
C LEU A 357 24.41 27.53 10.81
N GLY A 358 25.71 27.82 10.61
CA GLY A 358 26.73 27.82 11.65
C GLY A 358 27.17 26.42 12.09
N PHE A 359 27.14 25.44 11.19
CA PHE A 359 27.75 24.14 11.42
C PHE A 359 29.28 24.21 11.26
N PRO A 360 30.03 23.33 11.94
CA PRO A 360 31.45 23.14 11.65
C PRO A 360 31.68 22.78 10.18
N PRO A 361 32.88 23.04 9.63
CA PRO A 361 33.24 22.59 8.29
C PRO A 361 33.03 21.08 8.15
N ILE A 362 32.44 20.66 7.02
CA ILE A 362 32.30 19.24 6.70
C ILE A 362 33.67 18.57 6.67
N ARG A 363 33.72 17.29 7.03
CA ARG A 363 34.96 16.50 7.03
C ARG A 363 35.41 16.08 5.64
N GLY A 364 34.48 15.93 4.71
CA GLY A 364 34.79 15.54 3.36
C GLY A 364 33.56 15.29 2.49
N PHE A 365 33.82 15.18 1.19
CA PHE A 365 32.87 14.62 0.25
C PHE A 365 33.10 13.11 0.09
N ILE A 366 32.05 12.36 -0.20
CA ILE A 366 32.10 10.95 -0.60
C ILE A 366 31.74 10.86 -2.08
N ASP A 367 32.48 10.07 -2.82
CA ASP A 367 32.33 9.82 -4.25
C ASP A 367 32.30 8.31 -4.51
N SER A 368 31.48 7.85 -5.44
CA SER A 368 31.34 6.43 -5.72
C SER A 368 32.64 5.77 -6.21
N PHE A 369 33.56 6.52 -6.81
CA PHE A 369 34.68 5.92 -7.56
C PHE A 369 36.04 6.50 -7.22
N ALA A 370 36.15 7.80 -6.95
CA ALA A 370 37.46 8.45 -6.92
C ALA A 370 37.65 9.39 -5.71
N SER A 371 38.83 9.25 -5.08
CA SER A 371 39.35 10.22 -4.12
C SER A 371 39.93 11.45 -4.82
N GLY A 372 39.98 12.59 -4.13
CA GLY A 372 40.49 13.85 -4.68
C GLY A 372 40.20 15.06 -3.79
N MET A 373 40.01 16.22 -4.42
CA MET A 373 39.68 17.48 -3.75
C MET A 373 38.47 18.14 -4.43
N VAL A 374 37.63 18.81 -3.64
CA VAL A 374 36.50 19.65 -4.08
C VAL A 374 36.53 20.94 -3.26
N ASP A 375 36.91 22.06 -3.89
CA ASP A 375 37.06 23.37 -3.23
C ASP A 375 37.84 23.28 -1.91
N ASP A 376 39.05 22.71 -1.96
CA ASP A 376 39.94 22.51 -0.81
C ASP A 376 39.42 21.57 0.29
N VAL A 377 38.27 20.93 0.08
CA VAL A 377 37.74 19.86 0.94
C VAL A 377 38.09 18.50 0.33
N LYS A 378 38.56 17.57 1.19
CA LYS A 378 38.93 16.23 0.76
C LYS A 378 37.71 15.46 0.24
N LYS A 379 37.86 14.81 -0.92
CA LYS A 379 36.91 13.86 -1.49
C LYS A 379 37.45 12.46 -1.32
N TYR A 380 36.65 11.57 -0.77
CA TYR A 380 36.98 10.17 -0.53
C TYR A 380 36.21 9.30 -1.51
N ALA A 381 36.90 8.38 -2.18
CA ALA A 381 36.23 7.24 -2.80
C ALA A 381 35.46 6.47 -1.73
N PHE A 382 34.32 5.90 -2.08
CA PHE A 382 33.45 5.19 -1.15
C PHE A 382 34.19 4.08 -0.40
N GLU A 383 35.02 3.31 -1.09
CA GLU A 383 35.82 2.26 -0.46
C GLU A 383 36.81 2.83 0.56
N ASP A 384 37.45 3.96 0.27
CA ASP A 384 38.36 4.62 1.20
C ASP A 384 37.59 5.13 2.44
N TYR A 385 36.42 5.74 2.23
CA TYR A 385 35.56 6.21 3.31
C TYR A 385 35.16 5.08 4.26
N ARG A 386 34.76 3.93 3.70
CA ARG A 386 34.33 2.75 4.45
C ARG A 386 35.38 2.28 5.47
N HIS A 387 36.68 2.45 5.18
CA HIS A 387 37.75 1.99 6.05
C HIS A 387 37.92 2.80 7.34
N PHE A 388 37.42 4.05 7.37
CA PHE A 388 37.48 4.91 8.55
C PHE A 388 36.10 5.41 9.00
N HIS A 389 35.02 4.89 8.42
CA HIS A 389 33.68 5.19 8.87
C HIS A 389 33.52 4.80 10.35
N SER A 390 32.75 5.60 11.08
CA SER A 390 32.30 5.32 12.43
C SER A 390 30.84 5.72 12.59
N GLU A 391 30.17 5.15 13.57
CA GLU A 391 28.77 5.48 13.89
C GLU A 391 28.58 6.97 14.23
N GLU A 392 29.63 7.67 14.66
CA GLU A 392 29.58 9.11 14.93
C GLU A 392 29.43 9.95 13.65
N ASN A 393 29.86 9.44 12.49
CA ASN A 393 29.78 10.17 11.23
C ASN A 393 28.34 10.33 10.77
N VAL A 394 28.00 11.52 10.27
CA VAL A 394 26.75 11.80 9.58
C VAL A 394 27.02 11.85 8.08
N ILE A 395 26.24 11.12 7.30
CA ILE A 395 26.30 11.14 5.83
C ILE A 395 25.06 11.84 5.29
N LEU A 396 25.26 12.93 4.53
CA LEU A 396 24.21 13.62 3.78
C LEU A 396 24.31 13.26 2.30
N ILE A 397 23.23 12.84 1.66
CA ILE A 397 23.23 12.41 0.26
C ILE A 397 22.74 13.56 -0.64
N ALA A 398 23.66 14.16 -1.40
CA ALA A 398 23.37 15.27 -2.31
C ALA A 398 23.58 14.85 -3.77
N SER A 399 22.70 13.98 -4.27
CA SER A 399 22.81 13.37 -5.60
C SER A 399 21.45 13.01 -6.19
N GLN A 400 21.33 13.09 -7.52
CA GLN A 400 20.18 12.55 -8.26
C GLN A 400 20.11 11.01 -8.22
N TYR A 401 21.24 10.36 -7.91
CA TYR A 401 21.36 8.91 -7.75
C TYR A 401 21.22 8.49 -6.28
N ALA A 402 20.37 9.17 -5.51
CA ALA A 402 20.25 8.94 -4.07
C ALA A 402 19.89 7.49 -3.74
N GLY A 403 19.02 6.84 -4.53
CA GLY A 403 18.64 5.44 -4.36
C GLY A 403 19.82 4.47 -4.49
N GLU A 404 20.63 4.60 -5.54
CA GLU A 404 21.83 3.74 -5.73
C GLU A 404 22.87 3.92 -4.63
N ILE A 405 23.06 5.17 -4.18
CA ILE A 405 24.00 5.49 -3.08
C ILE A 405 23.53 4.85 -1.78
N ILE A 406 22.24 4.94 -1.53
CA ILE A 406 21.56 4.33 -0.39
C ILE A 406 21.77 2.82 -0.37
N ASP A 407 21.52 2.13 -1.48
CA ASP A 407 21.64 0.68 -1.58
C ASP A 407 23.09 0.27 -1.33
N ARG A 408 24.05 1.01 -1.90
CA ARG A 408 25.47 0.78 -1.69
C ARG A 408 25.92 0.99 -0.23
N LEU A 409 25.38 2.01 0.45
CA LEU A 409 25.64 2.23 1.88
C LEU A 409 25.10 1.07 2.72
N GLU A 410 23.94 0.52 2.37
CA GLU A 410 23.31 -0.60 3.05
C GLU A 410 24.07 -1.91 2.85
N GLU A 411 24.45 -2.23 1.62
CA GLU A 411 25.30 -3.39 1.29
C GLU A 411 26.66 -3.35 2.02
N ALA A 412 27.18 -2.14 2.27
CA ALA A 412 28.42 -1.95 3.01
C ALA A 412 28.25 -2.02 4.54
N GLY A 413 27.02 -2.16 5.06
CA GLY A 413 26.70 -2.12 6.49
C GLY A 413 26.85 -0.73 7.11
N LEU A 414 26.81 0.32 6.29
CA LEU A 414 26.94 1.72 6.71
C LEU A 414 25.59 2.43 6.86
N PHE A 415 24.48 1.71 6.60
CA PHE A 415 23.12 2.24 6.63
C PHE A 415 22.45 1.95 8.00
N GLY A 416 22.03 3.00 8.70
CA GLY A 416 21.52 2.97 10.08
C GLY A 416 21.20 4.38 10.60
N LEU A 417 21.03 4.57 11.92
CA LEU A 417 20.60 5.82 12.62
C LEU A 417 21.37 7.12 12.25
N ASN A 418 22.41 7.02 11.41
CA ASN A 418 23.39 8.06 11.14
C ASN A 418 23.49 8.44 9.64
N VAL A 419 22.73 7.77 8.77
CA VAL A 419 22.59 8.18 7.36
C VAL A 419 21.32 9.01 7.22
N THR A 420 21.50 10.33 7.11
CA THR A 420 20.40 11.23 6.81
C THR A 420 20.32 11.41 5.30
N GLY A 421 19.35 10.74 4.67
CA GLY A 421 18.99 11.02 3.28
C GLY A 421 18.23 12.34 3.18
N LEU A 422 18.91 13.47 3.27
CA LEU A 422 18.33 14.77 2.90
C LEU A 422 18.51 14.93 1.39
N VAL A 423 17.52 14.50 0.62
CA VAL A 423 17.46 14.76 -0.82
C VAL A 423 17.15 16.25 -0.98
N ALA A 424 18.18 17.09 -0.95
CA ALA A 424 18.03 18.51 -1.25
C ALA A 424 17.67 18.64 -2.74
N LEU A 425 16.38 18.78 -3.03
CA LEU A 425 15.95 19.22 -4.36
C LEU A 425 16.43 20.65 -4.57
N PRO A 426 16.91 21.02 -5.77
CA PRO A 426 17.50 22.33 -6.06
C PRO A 426 16.62 23.57 -5.71
N GLY A 427 15.33 23.37 -5.40
CA GLY A 427 14.39 24.45 -5.06
C GLY A 427 14.28 24.83 -3.58
N GLU A 428 14.79 24.01 -2.65
CA GLU A 428 14.70 24.32 -1.20
C GLU A 428 15.92 25.07 -0.66
N VAL A 429 17.03 25.08 -1.41
CA VAL A 429 18.29 25.73 -1.00
C VAL A 429 18.36 27.20 -1.46
N SER A 430 17.25 27.75 -1.98
CA SER A 430 17.16 29.13 -2.47
C SER A 430 16.33 30.06 -1.56
N ALA A 431 16.36 29.86 -0.24
CA ALA A 431 15.74 30.75 0.75
C ALA A 431 16.78 31.28 1.74
#